data_AF-A0A1Y2MG87-F1
#
_entry.id   AF-A0A1Y2MG87-F1
#
_cell.length_a   1.000
_cell.length_b   1.000
_cell.length_c   1.000
_cell.angle_alpha   90.00
_cell.angle_beta   90.00
_cell.angle_gamma   90.00
#
_symmetry.space_group_name_H-M   'P 1'
#
loop_
_entity.id
_entity.type
_entity.pdbx_description
1 polymer ?
#
loop_
_entity_poly.entity_id
_entity_poly.type
_entity_poly.pdbx_seq_one_letter_code
_entity_poly.pdbx_strand_id
1 'polypeptide(L)'
;MASAFHGPIDAHNAIVGPHCGSGGVMNFNFGSGEQKHKPEAFSTVPFAPDPDFVDRPEIVTWLHNKCAGAGARAALVGLGGVGKSQLALQYVHTIRHARPQTFVFWVHASTRARFEEAYKDIADRLQLPERSDPETDVLRLVSNWLLDEANGQWVMVVDSADDPEAFCQRDEADVGTQTLLATYLPQSVNGAILVTSRSKDAAFRLVGGYNNMREVLAMTEGEGLQLLHNKLRHPPAEDSALELLRELDHIPLAITQAAAYIGRRARMTVTRYVEELRKSSEKRELLLRWDAGDLRRDASASNSIVTTWMMSFDQIRKERRSAVELLSLMSFVTQQGIPESTLRRYRKHLVSAPGARDEKEQEETESAFDEDLDTLQAYSLVSMTADTDTCEMHASVQFCTRVWLASLGNAEQWEKTFLMLVAKELPSEEYENSAKCP
;
A
#
# COMPACT_ATOMS: atom_id res chain seq x y z
N MET A 1 30.02 -48.75 -54.89
CA MET A 1 29.99 -49.92 -53.98
C MET A 1 29.40 -49.45 -52.66
N ALA A 2 28.20 -49.91 -52.31
CA ALA A 2 27.61 -49.59 -51.00
C ALA A 2 28.14 -50.60 -49.98
N SER A 3 28.82 -50.11 -48.94
CA SER A 3 29.24 -50.93 -47.80
C SER A 3 28.05 -51.04 -46.84
N ALA A 4 27.51 -52.25 -46.67
CA ALA A 4 26.48 -52.52 -45.68
C ALA A 4 27.14 -52.97 -44.36
N PHE A 5 26.80 -52.29 -43.27
CA PHE A 5 27.23 -52.65 -41.92
C PHE A 5 26.15 -53.51 -41.26
N HIS A 6 26.53 -54.65 -40.67
CA HIS A 6 25.60 -55.63 -40.08
C HIS A 6 25.85 -55.91 -38.59
N GLY A 7 26.56 -55.02 -37.88
CA GLY A 7 26.73 -55.11 -36.43
C GLY A 7 25.57 -54.47 -35.64
N PRO A 8 25.32 -54.88 -34.39
CA PRO A 8 24.36 -54.20 -33.51
C PRO A 8 24.87 -52.79 -33.19
N ILE A 9 23.99 -51.78 -33.33
CA ILE A 9 24.27 -50.39 -32.97
C ILE A 9 23.59 -50.14 -31.63
N ASP A 10 24.38 -49.93 -30.59
CA ASP A 10 23.88 -49.50 -29.28
C ASP A 10 24.11 -47.99 -29.15
N ALA A 11 23.07 -47.20 -29.44
CA ALA A 11 23.14 -45.74 -29.42
C ALA A 11 21.89 -45.17 -28.74
N HIS A 12 22.09 -44.31 -27.73
CA HIS A 12 20.98 -43.66 -27.02
C HIS A 12 20.24 -42.61 -27.86
N ASN A 13 20.85 -42.10 -28.95
CA ASN A 13 20.21 -41.25 -29.95
C ASN A 13 20.77 -41.59 -31.34
N ALA A 14 19.91 -42.05 -32.26
CA ALA A 14 20.28 -42.31 -33.65
C ALA A 14 19.62 -41.26 -34.56
N ILE A 15 20.42 -40.58 -35.39
CA ILE A 15 19.93 -39.58 -36.35
C ILE A 15 20.31 -40.04 -37.76
N VAL A 16 19.32 -40.07 -38.67
CA VAL A 16 19.54 -40.43 -40.07
C VAL A 16 20.19 -39.25 -40.79
N GLY A 17 21.45 -39.40 -41.21
CA GLY A 17 22.14 -38.39 -42.01
C GLY A 17 21.82 -38.52 -43.51
N PRO A 18 21.75 -37.42 -44.28
CA PRO A 18 21.65 -37.48 -45.73
C PRO A 18 22.95 -38.02 -46.37
N HIS A 19 22.86 -38.60 -47.56
CA HIS A 19 24.00 -39.20 -48.24
C HIS A 19 24.86 -38.12 -48.94
N CYS A 20 26.13 -37.97 -48.53
CA CYS A 20 27.11 -37.12 -49.24
C CYS A 20 27.98 -37.96 -50.19
N GLY A 21 28.27 -37.41 -51.38
CA GLY A 21 29.20 -38.00 -52.35
C GLY A 21 30.67 -37.89 -51.93
N SER A 22 31.54 -38.62 -52.64
CA SER A 22 32.98 -38.68 -52.35
C SER A 22 33.63 -37.29 -52.42
N GLY A 23 34.27 -36.87 -51.33
CA GLY A 23 34.97 -35.58 -51.21
C GLY A 23 34.22 -34.45 -50.48
N GLY A 24 32.98 -34.69 -50.05
CA GLY A 24 32.23 -33.73 -49.22
C GLY A 24 32.59 -33.83 -47.73
N VAL A 25 32.79 -32.69 -47.07
CA VAL A 25 32.90 -32.61 -45.61
C VAL A 25 31.53 -32.24 -45.05
N MET A 26 30.96 -33.08 -44.17
CA MET A 26 29.75 -32.76 -43.42
C MET A 26 30.14 -32.32 -42.00
N ASN A 27 29.84 -31.07 -41.67
CA ASN A 27 30.02 -30.54 -40.33
C ASN A 27 28.72 -30.70 -39.54
N PHE A 28 28.72 -31.61 -38.57
CA PHE A 28 27.68 -31.67 -37.55
C PHE A 28 28.06 -30.69 -36.43
N ASN A 29 27.44 -29.51 -36.43
CA ASN A 29 27.42 -28.68 -35.24
C ASN A 29 26.42 -29.29 -34.27
N PHE A 30 26.92 -30.16 -33.39
CA PHE A 30 26.24 -30.40 -32.13
C PHE A 30 26.38 -29.10 -31.35
N GLY A 31 25.38 -28.22 -31.45
CA GLY A 31 25.24 -27.16 -30.47
C GLY A 31 25.27 -27.86 -29.12
N SER A 32 26.31 -27.62 -28.34
CA SER A 32 26.27 -27.92 -26.92
C SER A 32 24.99 -27.30 -26.45
N GLY A 33 23.97 -28.12 -26.13
CA GLY A 33 22.71 -27.61 -25.62
C GLY A 33 23.08 -26.61 -24.56
N GLU A 34 22.66 -25.35 -24.72
CA GLU A 34 22.93 -24.31 -23.75
C GLU A 34 22.58 -24.94 -22.41
N GLN A 35 23.60 -25.20 -21.58
CA GLN A 35 23.36 -25.49 -20.19
C GLN A 35 22.69 -24.20 -19.73
N LYS A 36 21.35 -24.20 -19.66
CA LYS A 36 20.57 -23.11 -19.11
C LYS A 36 21.12 -22.94 -17.71
N HIS A 37 22.07 -22.01 -17.57
CA HIS A 37 22.75 -21.76 -16.33
C HIS A 37 21.65 -21.22 -15.44
N LYS A 38 21.17 -22.04 -14.50
CA LYS A 38 20.08 -21.64 -13.63
C LYS A 38 20.57 -20.40 -12.88
N PRO A 39 19.87 -19.26 -12.97
CA PRO A 39 20.34 -18.04 -12.35
C PRO A 39 20.51 -18.28 -10.84
N GLU A 40 21.58 -17.76 -10.27
CA GLU A 40 21.74 -17.75 -8.82
C GLU A 40 20.67 -16.86 -8.19
N ALA A 41 20.23 -17.22 -6.99
CA ALA A 41 19.23 -16.44 -6.28
C ALA A 41 19.74 -15.01 -6.01
N PHE A 42 18.95 -14.02 -6.39
CA PHE A 42 19.25 -12.62 -6.16
C PHE A 42 18.06 -11.87 -5.56
N SER A 43 18.30 -10.60 -5.23
CA SER A 43 17.30 -9.71 -4.68
C SER A 43 17.17 -8.44 -5.51
N THR A 44 15.94 -8.02 -5.80
CA THR A 44 15.64 -6.69 -6.38
C THR A 44 15.24 -5.66 -5.34
N VAL A 45 15.36 -5.99 -4.04
CA VAL A 45 15.02 -5.07 -2.95
C VAL A 45 15.87 -3.79 -3.06
N PRO A 46 15.25 -2.61 -3.22
CA PRO A 46 15.97 -1.39 -3.55
C PRO A 46 16.63 -0.72 -2.33
N PHE A 47 16.28 -1.12 -1.11
CA PHE A 47 16.71 -0.46 0.12
C PHE A 47 17.53 -1.37 1.04
N ALA A 48 18.59 -0.82 1.63
CA ALA A 48 19.34 -1.46 2.70
C ALA A 48 18.49 -1.55 3.99
N PRO A 49 18.82 -2.46 4.92
CA PRO A 49 18.19 -2.51 6.24
C PRO A 49 18.27 -1.15 6.96
N ASP A 50 17.19 -0.73 7.63
CA ASP A 50 17.19 0.49 8.43
C ASP A 50 17.85 0.19 9.80
N PRO A 51 19.00 0.80 10.15
CA PRO A 51 19.63 0.61 11.46
C PRO A 51 18.79 1.17 12.63
N ASP A 52 17.87 2.08 12.35
CA ASP A 52 16.98 2.70 13.35
C ASP A 52 15.63 1.98 13.45
N PHE A 53 15.46 0.86 12.74
CA PHE A 53 14.22 0.09 12.72
C PHE A 53 13.80 -0.31 14.14
N VAL A 54 12.51 -0.12 14.43
CA VAL A 54 11.89 -0.58 15.68
C VAL A 54 11.10 -1.84 15.40
N ASP A 55 11.47 -2.92 16.10
CA ASP A 55 10.84 -4.22 15.90
C ASP A 55 9.39 -4.24 16.38
N ARG A 56 8.56 -5.00 15.64
CA ARG A 56 7.14 -5.21 15.92
C ARG A 56 6.87 -6.71 15.94
N PRO A 57 7.26 -7.41 17.02
CA PRO A 57 7.44 -8.87 17.03
C PRO A 57 6.16 -9.64 16.70
N GLU A 58 4.99 -9.14 17.10
CA GLU A 58 3.70 -9.76 16.77
C GLU A 58 3.44 -9.79 15.26
N ILE A 59 3.72 -8.68 14.56
CA ILE A 59 3.50 -8.57 13.11
C ILE A 59 4.54 -9.41 12.37
N VAL A 60 5.80 -9.35 12.79
CA VAL A 60 6.89 -10.14 12.20
C VAL A 60 6.62 -11.64 12.35
N THR A 61 6.19 -12.08 13.54
CA THR A 61 5.82 -13.48 13.79
C THR A 61 4.63 -13.89 12.92
N TRP A 62 3.61 -13.03 12.80
CA TRP A 62 2.47 -13.29 11.93
C TRP A 62 2.88 -13.43 10.46
N LEU A 63 3.79 -12.57 9.96
CA LEU A 63 4.33 -12.65 8.60
C LEU A 63 5.07 -13.97 8.37
N HIS A 64 5.96 -14.37 9.29
CA HIS A 64 6.67 -15.63 9.18
C HIS A 64 5.72 -16.83 9.12
N ASN A 65 4.67 -16.83 9.95
CA ASN A 65 3.68 -17.92 9.96
C ASN A 65 2.84 -17.94 8.68
N LYS A 66 2.38 -16.78 8.21
CA LYS A 66 1.52 -16.71 7.02
C LYS A 66 2.27 -16.95 5.72
N CYS A 67 3.50 -16.47 5.61
CA CYS A 67 4.33 -16.63 4.42
C CYS A 67 5.15 -17.93 4.40
N ALA A 68 5.01 -18.82 5.38
CA ALA A 68 5.69 -20.12 5.41
C ALA A 68 5.01 -21.20 4.55
N GLY A 69 3.73 -21.04 4.22
CA GLY A 69 2.95 -22.02 3.45
C GLY A 69 3.29 -22.04 1.96
N ALA A 70 3.02 -23.17 1.30
CA ALA A 70 3.10 -23.29 -0.15
C ALA A 70 2.08 -22.37 -0.83
N GLY A 71 2.53 -21.50 -1.74
CA GLY A 71 1.66 -20.52 -2.40
C GLY A 71 1.08 -19.46 -1.45
N ALA A 72 1.79 -19.18 -0.36
CA ALA A 72 1.33 -18.25 0.65
C ALA A 72 1.10 -16.84 0.09
N ARG A 73 -0.01 -16.23 0.50
CA ARG A 73 -0.31 -14.82 0.27
C ARG A 73 -0.66 -14.15 1.59
N ALA A 74 -0.04 -13.01 1.86
CA ALA A 74 -0.30 -12.21 3.03
C ALA A 74 -0.34 -10.73 2.64
N ALA A 75 -1.12 -9.92 3.36
CA ALA A 75 -1.14 -8.48 3.18
C ALA A 75 -0.95 -7.74 4.51
N LEU A 76 -0.14 -6.69 4.48
CA LEU A 76 -0.11 -5.65 5.49
C LEU A 76 -1.01 -4.51 5.00
N VAL A 77 -2.05 -4.20 5.77
CA VAL A 77 -3.03 -3.14 5.46
C VAL A 77 -3.04 -2.08 6.55
N GLY A 78 -3.46 -0.85 6.25
CA GLY A 78 -3.57 0.20 7.26
C GLY A 78 -3.29 1.60 6.70
N LEU A 79 -3.36 2.60 7.58
CA LEU A 79 -3.19 4.01 7.22
C LEU A 79 -1.83 4.30 6.54
N GLY A 80 -1.79 5.33 5.70
CA GLY A 80 -0.52 5.82 5.11
C GLY A 80 0.47 6.24 6.21
N GLY A 81 1.74 5.83 6.10
CA GLY A 81 2.80 6.23 7.04
C GLY A 81 2.99 5.34 8.27
N VAL A 82 2.17 4.31 8.49
CA VAL A 82 2.26 3.37 9.64
C VAL A 82 3.40 2.35 9.56
N GLY A 83 4.21 2.35 8.49
CA GLY A 83 5.40 1.51 8.38
C GLY A 83 5.23 0.15 7.70
N LYS A 84 4.13 -0.10 6.97
CA LYS A 84 3.88 -1.36 6.24
C LYS A 84 5.05 -1.78 5.34
N SER A 85 5.54 -0.88 4.49
CA SER A 85 6.66 -1.15 3.59
C SER A 85 7.97 -1.42 4.36
N GLN A 86 8.19 -0.77 5.52
CA GLN A 86 9.36 -1.03 6.36
C GLN A 86 9.29 -2.43 7.01
N LEU A 87 8.11 -2.87 7.45
CA LEU A 87 7.91 -4.23 7.95
C LEU A 87 8.14 -5.28 6.84
N ALA A 88 7.66 -5.00 5.62
CA ALA A 88 7.91 -5.87 4.47
C ALA A 88 9.41 -5.94 4.12
N LEU A 89 10.13 -4.81 4.15
CA LEU A 89 11.58 -4.75 3.96
C LEU A 89 12.33 -5.59 5.01
N GLN A 90 11.99 -5.42 6.28
CA GLN A 90 12.61 -6.19 7.36
C GLN A 90 12.38 -7.70 7.19
N TYR A 91 11.15 -8.09 6.82
CA TYR A 91 10.81 -9.48 6.57
C TYR A 91 11.67 -10.08 5.44
N VAL A 92 11.78 -9.42 4.28
CA VAL A 92 12.55 -9.97 3.16
C VAL A 92 14.05 -10.01 3.41
N HIS A 93 14.61 -9.04 4.15
CA HIS A 93 16.01 -9.09 4.58
C HIS A 93 16.28 -10.28 5.49
N THR A 94 15.35 -10.56 6.42
CA THR A 94 15.43 -11.72 7.32
C THR A 94 15.38 -13.04 6.54
N ILE A 95 14.46 -13.16 5.58
CA ILE A 95 14.35 -14.33 4.71
C ILE A 95 15.63 -14.54 3.90
N ARG A 96 16.18 -13.47 3.30
CA ARG A 96 17.40 -13.56 2.49
C ARG A 96 18.60 -14.02 3.32
N HIS A 97 18.72 -13.53 4.55
CA HIS A 97 19.78 -13.97 5.46
C HIS A 97 19.61 -15.44 5.87
N ALA A 98 18.38 -15.87 6.17
CA ALA A 98 18.09 -17.25 6.58
C ALA A 98 18.13 -18.26 5.43
N ARG A 99 17.79 -17.83 4.21
CA ARG A 99 17.66 -18.67 3.00
C ARG A 99 18.29 -17.96 1.80
N PRO A 100 19.64 -17.99 1.68
CA PRO A 100 20.34 -17.29 0.60
C PRO A 100 19.98 -17.78 -0.82
N GLN A 101 19.41 -18.97 -0.94
CA GLN A 101 19.00 -19.58 -2.21
C GLN A 101 17.58 -19.19 -2.65
N THR A 102 16.89 -18.31 -1.90
CA THR A 102 15.54 -17.83 -2.23
C THR A 102 15.62 -16.52 -3.00
N PHE A 103 14.96 -16.45 -4.16
CA PHE A 103 14.83 -15.19 -4.91
C PHE A 103 13.93 -14.22 -4.15
N VAL A 104 14.29 -12.94 -4.13
CA VAL A 104 13.50 -11.90 -3.48
C VAL A 104 13.20 -10.79 -4.46
N PHE A 105 11.94 -10.67 -4.85
CA PHE A 105 11.48 -9.66 -5.81
C PHE A 105 10.70 -8.57 -5.08
N TRP A 106 11.03 -7.32 -5.38
CA TRP A 106 10.31 -6.14 -4.94
C TRP A 106 9.63 -5.48 -6.13
N VAL A 107 8.30 -5.39 -6.10
CA VAL A 107 7.45 -4.86 -7.17
C VAL A 107 6.68 -3.67 -6.62
N HIS A 108 7.00 -2.47 -7.10
CA HIS A 108 6.24 -1.27 -6.76
C HIS A 108 4.94 -1.22 -7.56
N ALA A 109 3.81 -1.25 -6.87
CA ALA A 109 2.46 -1.35 -7.41
C ALA A 109 1.64 -0.05 -7.28
N SER A 110 2.29 1.07 -7.00
CA SER A 110 1.63 2.38 -6.87
C SER A 110 0.98 2.87 -8.16
N THR A 111 1.51 2.44 -9.32
CA THR A 111 0.91 2.63 -10.64
C THR A 111 1.21 1.44 -11.53
N ARG A 112 0.42 1.25 -12.59
CA ARG A 112 0.66 0.23 -13.61
C ARG A 112 2.06 0.34 -14.25
N ALA A 113 2.49 1.56 -14.56
CA ALA A 113 3.80 1.78 -15.17
C ALA A 113 4.96 1.32 -14.26
N ARG A 114 4.84 1.53 -12.95
CA ARG A 114 5.83 1.07 -11.96
C ARG A 114 5.85 -0.45 -11.83
N PHE A 115 4.67 -1.07 -11.87
CA PHE A 115 4.55 -2.53 -11.85
C PHE A 115 5.23 -3.15 -13.07
N GLU A 116 4.97 -2.60 -14.26
CA GLU A 116 5.59 -3.04 -15.52
C GLU A 116 7.10 -2.81 -15.54
N GLU A 117 7.57 -1.67 -15.02
CA GLU A 117 9.01 -1.38 -14.86
C GLU A 117 9.69 -2.41 -13.95
N ALA A 118 9.09 -2.77 -12.82
CA ALA A 118 9.64 -3.76 -11.90
C ALA A 118 9.70 -5.17 -12.53
N TYR A 119 8.67 -5.57 -13.28
CA TYR A 119 8.68 -6.85 -14.00
C TYR A 119 9.73 -6.89 -15.11
N LYS A 120 9.97 -5.76 -15.80
CA LYS A 120 11.08 -5.64 -16.77
C LYS A 120 12.44 -5.83 -16.11
N ASP A 121 12.71 -5.18 -14.97
CA ASP A 121 13.96 -5.37 -14.22
C ASP A 121 14.14 -6.84 -13.77
N ILE A 122 13.06 -7.50 -13.34
CA ILE A 122 13.08 -8.93 -12.99
C ILE A 122 13.45 -9.78 -14.21
N ALA A 123 12.79 -9.56 -15.36
CA ALA A 123 13.07 -10.30 -16.59
C ALA A 123 14.53 -10.10 -17.07
N ASP A 124 15.05 -8.89 -16.96
CA ASP A 124 16.42 -8.54 -17.32
C ASP A 124 17.46 -9.24 -16.44
N ARG A 125 17.25 -9.22 -15.12
CA ARG A 125 18.17 -9.89 -14.18
C ARG A 125 18.10 -11.40 -14.25
N LEU A 126 16.92 -11.96 -14.51
CA LEU A 126 16.74 -13.40 -14.79
C LEU A 126 17.27 -13.80 -16.17
N GLN A 127 17.62 -12.83 -17.02
CA GLN A 127 18.08 -13.04 -18.39
C GLN A 127 17.09 -13.86 -19.21
N LEU A 128 15.78 -13.63 -19.02
CA LEU A 128 14.75 -14.41 -19.70
C LEU A 128 14.88 -14.26 -21.24
N PRO A 129 14.69 -15.34 -22.01
CA PRO A 129 14.62 -15.26 -23.47
C PRO A 129 13.52 -14.29 -23.90
N GLU A 130 13.67 -13.62 -25.05
CA GLU A 130 12.64 -12.75 -25.64
C GLU A 130 12.28 -11.49 -24.83
N ARG A 131 12.90 -11.26 -23.66
CA ARG A 131 12.64 -10.07 -22.82
C ARG A 131 12.87 -8.72 -23.51
N SER A 132 13.68 -8.68 -24.57
CA SER A 132 13.99 -7.48 -25.35
C SER A 132 13.14 -7.34 -26.61
N ASP A 133 12.26 -8.30 -26.89
CA ASP A 133 11.32 -8.25 -28.01
C ASP A 133 10.14 -7.32 -27.64
N PRO A 134 9.89 -6.23 -28.40
CA PRO A 134 8.77 -5.33 -28.15
C PRO A 134 7.38 -5.99 -28.20
N GLU A 135 7.24 -7.10 -28.93
CA GLU A 135 5.96 -7.82 -29.07
C GLU A 135 5.70 -8.80 -27.93
N THR A 136 6.70 -9.06 -27.07
CA THR A 136 6.59 -10.00 -25.97
C THR A 136 5.92 -9.36 -24.75
N ASP A 137 4.89 -10.03 -24.21
CA ASP A 137 4.31 -9.68 -22.91
C ASP A 137 5.26 -10.08 -21.77
N VAL A 138 6.15 -9.17 -21.40
CA VAL A 138 7.14 -9.34 -20.32
C VAL A 138 6.48 -9.74 -19.00
N LEU A 139 5.25 -9.29 -18.74
CA LEU A 139 4.54 -9.66 -17.51
C LEU A 139 4.22 -11.16 -17.47
N ARG A 140 3.76 -11.72 -18.60
CA ARG A 140 3.54 -13.18 -18.72
C ARG A 140 4.84 -13.94 -18.65
N LEU A 141 5.90 -13.43 -19.26
CA LEU A 141 7.20 -14.09 -19.27
C LEU A 141 7.73 -14.32 -17.84
N VAL A 142 7.69 -13.29 -17.01
CA VAL A 142 8.08 -13.39 -15.58
C VAL A 142 7.11 -14.27 -14.80
N SER A 143 5.79 -14.11 -15.00
CA SER A 143 4.78 -14.94 -14.32
C SER A 143 5.00 -16.44 -14.60
N ASN A 144 5.23 -16.80 -15.87
CA ASN A 144 5.52 -18.19 -16.27
C ASN A 144 6.80 -18.71 -15.61
N TRP A 145 7.84 -17.89 -15.50
CA TRP A 145 9.07 -18.27 -14.80
C TRP A 145 8.83 -18.53 -13.31
N LEU A 146 8.01 -17.70 -12.65
CA LEU A 146 7.67 -17.85 -11.24
C LEU A 146 6.73 -19.05 -10.96
N LEU A 147 5.92 -19.46 -11.94
CA LEU A 147 5.05 -20.64 -11.85
C LEU A 147 5.81 -21.95 -12.02
N ASP A 148 6.95 -21.96 -12.69
CA ASP A 148 7.75 -23.16 -12.91
C ASP A 148 8.52 -23.52 -11.62
N GLU A 149 8.09 -24.61 -10.98
CA GLU A 149 8.67 -25.12 -9.75
C GLU A 149 10.17 -25.45 -9.89
N ALA A 150 10.62 -25.78 -11.09
CA ALA A 150 12.02 -26.06 -11.38
C ALA A 150 12.93 -24.84 -11.15
N ASN A 151 12.39 -23.63 -11.08
CA ASN A 151 13.15 -22.40 -10.85
C ASN A 151 13.54 -22.13 -9.39
N GLY A 152 12.98 -22.89 -8.44
CA GLY A 152 13.32 -22.79 -7.01
C GLY A 152 12.46 -21.78 -6.25
N GLN A 153 12.79 -21.56 -4.97
CA GLN A 153 11.93 -20.80 -4.05
C GLN A 153 12.04 -19.29 -4.30
N TRP A 154 10.92 -18.57 -4.23
CA TRP A 154 10.90 -17.12 -4.38
C TRP A 154 9.92 -16.44 -3.42
N VAL A 155 10.20 -15.18 -3.08
CA VAL A 155 9.31 -14.29 -2.33
C VAL A 155 9.16 -13.00 -3.12
N MET A 156 7.92 -12.56 -3.32
CA MET A 156 7.62 -11.29 -3.98
C MET A 156 6.92 -10.35 -3.00
N VAL A 157 7.42 -9.13 -2.87
CA VAL A 157 6.70 -8.03 -2.22
C VAL A 157 6.04 -7.18 -3.30
N VAL A 158 4.72 -7.05 -3.21
CA VAL A 158 3.92 -6.12 -4.03
C VAL A 158 3.62 -4.90 -3.16
N ASP A 159 4.42 -3.84 -3.31
CA ASP A 159 4.42 -2.69 -2.43
C ASP A 159 3.52 -1.55 -2.94
N SER A 160 2.68 -0.99 -2.06
CA SER A 160 1.73 0.10 -2.35
C SER A 160 0.65 -0.27 -3.39
N ALA A 161 0.07 -1.47 -3.29
CA ALA A 161 -1.03 -1.93 -4.14
C ALA A 161 -2.38 -1.34 -3.68
N ASP A 162 -2.55 -0.03 -3.91
CA ASP A 162 -3.66 0.74 -3.35
C ASP A 162 -4.89 0.85 -4.27
N ASP A 163 -4.73 0.59 -5.56
CA ASP A 163 -5.75 0.82 -6.58
C ASP A 163 -6.55 -0.48 -6.89
N PRO A 164 -7.78 -0.64 -6.36
CA PRO A 164 -8.56 -1.85 -6.60
C PRO A 164 -8.94 -2.03 -8.08
N GLU A 165 -9.05 -0.95 -8.87
CA GLU A 165 -9.43 -1.04 -10.29
C GLU A 165 -8.30 -1.61 -11.14
N ALA A 166 -7.07 -1.13 -10.92
CA ALA A 166 -5.87 -1.61 -11.63
C ALA A 166 -5.63 -3.12 -11.46
N PHE A 167 -6.05 -3.67 -10.32
CA PHE A 167 -5.91 -5.10 -10.02
C PHE A 167 -7.15 -5.91 -10.34
N CYS A 168 -8.36 -5.32 -10.38
CA CYS A 168 -9.59 -6.11 -10.31
C CYS A 168 -10.78 -5.71 -11.19
N GLN A 169 -10.82 -4.58 -11.89
CA GLN A 169 -12.03 -4.23 -12.67
C GLN A 169 -11.91 -4.43 -14.19
N ARG A 170 -12.85 -5.24 -14.72
CA ARG A 170 -13.45 -5.04 -16.04
C ARG A 170 -14.91 -4.68 -15.79
N ASP A 171 -15.29 -3.43 -16.04
CA ASP A 171 -16.67 -3.17 -16.39
C ASP A 171 -16.92 -3.73 -17.80
N GLU A 172 -18.04 -4.42 -17.99
CA GLU A 172 -18.40 -5.09 -19.25
C GLU A 172 -18.58 -4.14 -20.46
N ALA A 173 -18.39 -2.83 -20.27
CA ALA A 173 -18.62 -1.81 -21.28
C ALA A 173 -17.36 -1.27 -22.00
N ASP A 174 -16.14 -1.51 -21.49
CA ASP A 174 -14.93 -0.92 -22.08
C ASP A 174 -14.12 -1.96 -22.89
N VAL A 175 -14.35 -1.94 -24.21
CA VAL A 175 -13.58 -2.67 -25.22
C VAL A 175 -12.25 -1.94 -25.44
N GLY A 176 -11.41 -1.95 -24.39
CA GLY A 176 -10.12 -1.25 -24.34
C GLY A 176 -9.03 -2.07 -23.64
N THR A 177 -8.67 -3.22 -24.22
CA THR A 177 -7.32 -3.86 -24.24
C THR A 177 -6.40 -3.95 -23.00
N GLN A 178 -6.80 -3.58 -21.79
CA GLN A 178 -5.91 -3.63 -20.63
C GLN A 178 -6.20 -4.85 -19.74
N THR A 179 -5.26 -5.80 -19.70
CA THR A 179 -5.31 -6.97 -18.81
C THR A 179 -5.05 -6.55 -17.36
N LEU A 180 -5.78 -7.12 -16.40
CA LEU A 180 -5.66 -6.85 -14.96
C LEU A 180 -4.29 -7.25 -14.43
N LEU A 181 -3.67 -6.41 -13.59
CA LEU A 181 -2.34 -6.68 -13.03
C LEU A 181 -2.31 -7.93 -12.14
N ALA A 182 -3.40 -8.23 -11.45
CA ALA A 182 -3.51 -9.42 -10.59
C ALA A 182 -3.36 -10.73 -11.39
N THR A 183 -3.66 -10.73 -12.69
CA THR A 183 -3.50 -11.89 -13.59
C THR A 183 -2.03 -12.31 -13.73
N TYR A 184 -1.11 -11.37 -13.52
CA TYR A 184 0.34 -11.60 -13.64
C TYR A 184 0.99 -11.97 -12.30
N LEU A 185 0.22 -12.02 -11.21
CA LEU A 185 0.70 -12.49 -9.91
C LEU A 185 0.56 -14.01 -9.83
N PRO A 186 1.67 -14.77 -9.82
CA PRO A 186 1.64 -16.22 -9.88
C PRO A 186 0.99 -16.86 -8.65
N GLN A 187 0.40 -18.03 -8.84
CA GLN A 187 -0.03 -18.92 -7.77
C GLN A 187 0.86 -20.17 -7.83
N SER A 188 1.97 -20.14 -7.12
CA SER A 188 2.96 -21.23 -7.15
C SER A 188 3.27 -21.76 -5.75
N VAL A 189 3.37 -23.08 -5.62
CA VAL A 189 3.68 -23.73 -4.34
C VAL A 189 5.07 -23.40 -3.80
N ASN A 190 6.02 -23.02 -4.67
CA ASN A 190 7.38 -22.62 -4.32
C ASN A 190 7.52 -21.08 -4.10
N GLY A 191 6.40 -20.38 -4.06
CA GLY A 191 6.36 -18.92 -3.99
C GLY A 191 5.57 -18.39 -2.80
N ALA A 192 5.94 -17.21 -2.34
CA ALA A 192 5.13 -16.43 -1.40
C ALA A 192 5.00 -14.97 -1.88
N ILE A 193 3.80 -14.41 -1.74
CA ILE A 193 3.51 -13.01 -2.06
C ILE A 193 3.13 -12.26 -0.77
N LEU A 194 3.85 -11.17 -0.50
CA LEU A 194 3.52 -10.22 0.54
C LEU A 194 3.05 -8.91 -0.10
N VAL A 195 1.83 -8.51 0.17
CA VAL A 195 1.24 -7.25 -0.32
C VAL A 195 1.34 -6.19 0.77
N THR A 196 1.64 -4.95 0.40
CA THR A 196 1.39 -3.79 1.25
C THR A 196 0.35 -2.89 0.58
N SER A 197 -0.67 -2.44 1.33
CA SER A 197 -1.71 -1.57 0.79
C SER A 197 -2.29 -0.65 1.86
N ARG A 198 -2.80 0.50 1.42
CA ARG A 198 -3.64 1.41 2.21
C ARG A 198 -5.11 1.00 2.14
N SER A 199 -5.53 0.30 1.08
CA SER A 199 -6.90 -0.18 0.90
C SER A 199 -7.02 -1.64 1.33
N LYS A 200 -7.85 -1.90 2.34
CA LYS A 200 -8.21 -3.26 2.77
C LYS A 200 -8.87 -4.04 1.63
N ASP A 201 -9.67 -3.37 0.80
CA ASP A 201 -10.38 -4.00 -0.31
C ASP A 201 -9.44 -4.41 -1.44
N ALA A 202 -8.52 -3.54 -1.82
CA ALA A 202 -7.49 -3.88 -2.81
C ALA A 202 -6.64 -5.06 -2.33
N ALA A 203 -6.21 -5.04 -1.07
CA ALA A 203 -5.46 -6.14 -0.47
C ALA A 203 -6.26 -7.44 -0.39
N PHE A 204 -7.53 -7.38 0.03
CA PHE A 204 -8.42 -8.55 0.15
C PHE A 204 -8.51 -9.30 -1.17
N ARG A 205 -8.68 -8.56 -2.27
CA ARG A 205 -8.77 -9.14 -3.62
C ARG A 205 -7.46 -9.81 -4.06
N LEU A 206 -6.30 -9.33 -3.59
CA LEU A 206 -4.99 -9.90 -3.93
C LEU A 206 -4.63 -11.14 -3.10
N VAL A 207 -5.11 -11.24 -1.86
CA VAL A 207 -4.75 -12.34 -0.93
C VAL A 207 -5.89 -13.31 -0.63
N GLY A 208 -7.10 -13.05 -1.13
CA GLY A 208 -8.23 -13.97 -1.11
C GLY A 208 -8.89 -14.21 0.24
N GLY A 209 -8.66 -13.35 1.25
CA GLY A 209 -9.34 -13.48 2.54
C GLY A 209 -8.80 -12.60 3.66
N TYR A 210 -9.69 -12.18 4.57
CA TYR A 210 -9.35 -11.37 5.76
C TYR A 210 -8.34 -12.06 6.69
N ASN A 211 -8.37 -13.39 6.78
CA ASN A 211 -7.40 -14.15 7.58
C ASN A 211 -5.96 -14.03 7.07
N ASN A 212 -5.77 -13.58 5.83
CA ASN A 212 -4.46 -13.36 5.22
C ASN A 212 -4.05 -11.89 5.27
N MET A 213 -4.81 -11.04 5.96
CA MET A 213 -4.50 -9.63 6.14
C MET A 213 -4.16 -9.35 7.61
N ARG A 214 -3.17 -8.48 7.82
CA ARG A 214 -2.84 -7.93 9.13
C ARG A 214 -2.91 -6.42 9.04
N GLU A 215 -3.80 -5.85 9.83
CA GLU A 215 -3.86 -4.41 10.00
C GLU A 215 -2.67 -3.93 10.83
N VAL A 216 -1.94 -2.96 10.27
CA VAL A 216 -0.80 -2.31 10.88
C VAL A 216 -1.27 -0.98 11.42
N LEU A 217 -1.40 -0.92 12.74
CA LEU A 217 -1.78 0.30 13.46
C LEU A 217 -0.57 1.21 13.67
N ALA A 218 -0.85 2.43 14.15
CA ALA A 218 0.16 3.34 14.67
C ALA A 218 1.06 2.66 15.73
N MET A 219 2.24 3.23 15.97
CA MET A 219 3.13 2.70 16.99
C MET A 219 2.52 2.83 18.39
N THR A 220 2.80 1.86 19.25
CA THR A 220 2.57 2.03 20.68
C THR A 220 3.44 3.17 21.22
N GLU A 221 3.13 3.64 22.43
CA GLU A 221 3.94 4.66 23.10
C GLU A 221 5.43 4.26 23.19
N GLY A 222 5.70 3.00 23.57
CA GLY A 222 7.06 2.47 23.66
C GLY A 222 7.76 2.34 22.30
N GLU A 223 7.08 1.80 21.28
CA GLU A 223 7.63 1.72 19.92
C GLU A 223 7.96 3.12 19.36
N GLY A 224 7.07 4.10 19.59
CA GLY A 224 7.25 5.48 19.14
C GLY A 224 8.40 6.20 19.85
N LEU A 225 8.53 6.03 21.17
CA LEU A 225 9.66 6.54 21.95
C LEU A 225 10.98 5.97 21.44
N GLN A 226 11.03 4.66 21.24
CA GLN A 226 12.23 4.01 20.71
C GLN A 226 12.61 4.54 19.33
N LEU A 227 11.64 4.72 18.42
CA LEU A 227 11.90 5.26 17.10
C LEU A 227 12.44 6.70 17.18
N LEU A 228 11.82 7.54 18.00
CA LEU A 228 12.24 8.92 18.19
C LEU A 228 13.67 9.00 18.76
N HIS A 229 13.99 8.13 19.72
CA HIS A 229 15.34 8.03 20.28
C HIS A 229 16.37 7.56 19.25
N ASN A 230 16.05 6.59 18.40
CA ASN A 230 16.96 6.13 17.34
C ASN A 230 17.27 7.26 16.35
N LYS A 231 16.27 8.08 15.99
CA LYS A 231 16.41 9.13 14.97
C LYS A 231 17.03 10.43 15.49
N LEU A 232 17.00 10.69 16.79
CA LEU A 232 17.57 11.90 17.41
C LEU A 232 18.98 11.63 17.95
N ARG A 233 19.93 12.53 17.66
CA ARG A 233 21.30 12.45 18.21
C ARG A 233 21.35 12.56 19.74
N HIS A 234 20.40 13.29 20.32
CA HIS A 234 20.28 13.50 21.74
C HIS A 234 18.86 13.18 22.17
N PRO A 235 18.67 12.24 23.11
CA PRO A 235 17.33 11.88 23.57
C PRO A 235 16.71 13.08 24.30
N PRO A 236 15.47 13.46 23.95
CA PRO A 236 14.73 14.49 24.68
C PRO A 236 14.31 13.99 26.06
N ALA A 237 13.83 14.91 26.91
CA ALA A 237 13.10 14.54 28.11
C ALA A 237 11.85 13.73 27.73
N GLU A 238 11.54 12.69 28.52
CA GLU A 238 10.49 11.73 28.23
C GLU A 238 9.11 12.41 28.07
N ASP A 239 8.74 13.33 28.97
CA ASP A 239 7.47 14.07 28.87
C ASP A 239 7.33 14.84 27.54
N SER A 240 8.40 15.51 27.09
CA SER A 240 8.40 16.22 25.80
C SER A 240 8.36 15.27 24.62
N ALA A 241 8.98 14.09 24.74
CA ALA A 241 8.94 13.04 23.74
C ALA A 241 7.50 12.52 23.58
N LEU A 242 6.86 12.16 24.69
CA LEU A 242 5.48 11.69 24.74
C LEU A 242 4.50 12.73 24.20
N GLU A 243 4.69 14.00 24.55
CA GLU A 243 3.89 15.10 24.02
C GLU A 243 4.00 15.20 22.49
N LEU A 244 5.21 15.12 21.94
CA LEU A 244 5.43 15.10 20.49
C LEU A 244 4.77 13.87 19.83
N LEU A 245 4.90 12.69 20.42
CA LEU A 245 4.34 11.46 19.87
C LEU A 245 2.81 11.53 19.78
N ARG A 246 2.15 12.09 20.80
CA ARG A 246 0.70 12.33 20.80
C ARG A 246 0.29 13.30 19.70
N GLU A 247 1.03 14.40 19.52
CA GLU A 247 0.77 15.37 18.44
C GLU A 247 0.90 14.80 17.02
N LEU A 248 1.67 13.72 16.88
CA LEU A 248 1.94 13.04 15.61
C LEU A 248 1.15 11.72 15.47
N ASP A 249 0.16 11.48 16.33
CA ASP A 249 -0.66 10.26 16.38
C ASP A 249 0.17 8.96 16.39
N HIS A 250 1.38 9.01 16.95
CA HIS A 250 2.34 7.90 16.95
C HIS A 250 2.63 7.30 15.56
N ILE A 251 2.48 8.10 14.49
CA ILE A 251 2.71 7.65 13.11
C ILE A 251 4.21 7.65 12.81
N PRO A 252 4.84 6.49 12.50
CA PRO A 252 6.28 6.37 12.27
C PRO A 252 6.86 7.35 11.25
N LEU A 253 6.13 7.58 10.14
CA LEU A 253 6.53 8.53 9.12
C LEU A 253 6.57 9.96 9.66
N ALA A 254 5.54 10.37 10.41
CA ALA A 254 5.47 11.69 11.02
C ALA A 254 6.56 11.89 12.09
N ILE A 255 6.83 10.84 12.90
CA ILE A 255 7.93 10.83 13.89
C ILE A 255 9.28 11.00 13.20
N THR A 256 9.55 10.22 12.15
CA THR A 256 10.81 10.28 11.40
C THR A 256 11.01 11.65 10.75
N GLN A 257 9.94 12.21 10.16
CA GLN A 257 9.93 13.54 9.57
C GLN A 257 10.23 14.63 10.62
N ALA A 258 9.57 14.58 11.78
CA ALA A 258 9.80 15.51 12.89
C ALA A 258 11.23 15.41 13.43
N ALA A 259 11.72 14.20 13.66
CA ALA A 259 13.08 13.94 14.14
C ALA A 259 14.14 14.49 13.16
N ALA A 260 13.94 14.29 11.85
CA ALA A 260 14.82 14.84 10.82
C ALA A 260 14.77 16.38 10.77
N TYR A 261 13.58 16.99 10.92
CA TYR A 261 13.44 18.45 10.97
C TYR A 261 14.17 19.05 12.19
N ILE A 262 14.00 18.41 13.36
CA ILE A 262 14.65 18.79 14.62
C ILE A 262 16.17 18.64 14.48
N GLY A 263 16.64 17.47 14.04
CA GLY A 263 18.07 17.15 13.90
C GLY A 263 18.80 18.04 12.89
N ARG A 264 18.10 18.56 11.87
CA ARG A 264 18.68 19.49 10.89
C ARG A 264 18.91 20.90 11.46
N ARG A 265 18.21 21.29 12.53
CA ARG A 265 18.21 22.67 13.05
C ARG A 265 18.81 22.71 14.45
N ALA A 266 20.03 23.25 14.56
CA ALA A 266 20.77 23.33 15.83
C ALA A 266 20.03 24.03 17.00
N ARG A 267 19.05 24.90 16.72
CA ARG A 267 18.25 25.63 17.73
C ARG A 267 16.83 25.07 17.89
N MET A 268 16.53 23.93 17.27
CA MET A 268 15.22 23.29 17.36
C MET A 268 15.29 22.18 18.41
N THR A 269 14.44 22.29 19.43
CA THR A 269 14.21 21.24 20.43
C THR A 269 12.87 20.57 20.17
N VAL A 270 12.63 19.42 20.79
CA VAL A 270 11.32 18.74 20.73
C VAL A 270 10.21 19.66 21.23
N THR A 271 10.39 20.28 22.40
CA THR A 271 9.43 21.23 22.97
C THR A 271 9.12 22.38 22.02
N ARG A 272 10.15 23.01 21.44
CA ARG A 272 9.97 24.10 20.48
C ARG A 272 9.25 23.65 19.21
N TYR A 273 9.50 22.43 18.76
CA TYR A 273 8.82 21.87 17.59
C TYR A 273 7.32 21.68 17.88
N VAL A 274 6.96 21.18 19.06
CA VAL A 274 5.56 21.08 19.52
C VAL A 274 4.90 22.46 19.62
N GLU A 275 5.59 23.46 20.18
CA GLU A 275 5.09 24.84 20.24
C GLU A 275 4.79 25.40 18.83
N GLU A 276 5.69 25.18 17.87
CA GLU A 276 5.49 25.61 16.48
C GLU A 276 4.37 24.82 15.79
N LEU A 277 4.19 23.53 16.08
CA LEU A 277 3.07 22.71 15.59
C LEU A 277 1.71 23.24 16.07
N ARG A 278 1.63 23.75 17.30
CA ARG A 278 0.38 24.27 17.89
C ARG A 278 0.12 25.75 17.59
N LYS A 279 1.14 26.47 17.10
CA LYS A 279 1.10 27.92 16.93
C LYS A 279 0.02 28.40 15.96
N SER A 280 -0.12 27.74 14.81
CA SER A 280 -1.17 28.03 13.82
C SER A 280 -1.36 26.85 12.86
N SER A 281 -2.49 26.82 12.17
CA SER A 281 -2.76 25.82 11.13
C SER A 281 -1.74 25.88 9.99
N GLU A 282 -1.34 27.08 9.54
CA GLU A 282 -0.35 27.23 8.47
C GLU A 282 1.03 26.73 8.92
N LYS A 283 1.38 26.95 10.20
CA LYS A 283 2.64 26.47 10.73
C LYS A 283 2.64 24.96 10.86
N ARG A 284 1.55 24.36 11.35
CA ARG A 284 1.36 22.90 11.40
C ARG A 284 1.49 22.30 10.00
N GLU A 285 0.82 22.88 9.02
CA GLU A 285 0.88 22.42 7.63
C GLU A 285 2.31 22.48 7.09
N LEU A 286 3.01 23.60 7.28
CA LEU A 286 4.39 23.76 6.81
C LEU A 286 5.34 22.72 7.41
N LEU A 287 5.17 22.37 8.68
CA LEU A 287 5.98 21.36 9.35
C LEU A 287 5.63 19.95 8.86
N LEU A 288 4.34 19.62 8.74
CA LEU A 288 3.88 18.30 8.31
C LEU A 288 4.00 18.07 6.79
N ARG A 289 4.15 19.13 5.99
CA ARG A 289 4.51 19.05 4.55
C ARG A 289 6.02 18.96 4.30
N TRP A 290 6.84 19.18 5.32
CA TRP A 290 8.28 19.22 5.13
C TRP A 290 8.82 17.88 4.64
N ASP A 291 9.58 17.92 3.55
CA ASP A 291 10.19 16.75 2.93
C ASP A 291 11.69 17.00 2.76
N ALA A 292 12.51 16.23 3.49
CA ALA A 292 13.97 16.26 3.34
C ALA A 292 14.52 15.21 2.37
N GLY A 293 13.65 14.36 1.81
CA GLY A 293 14.09 13.11 1.20
C GLY A 293 14.48 12.07 2.25
N ASP A 294 14.41 10.79 1.87
CA ASP A 294 15.06 9.68 2.57
C ASP A 294 15.55 8.71 1.49
N LEU A 295 16.86 8.45 1.45
CA LEU A 295 17.47 7.54 0.47
C LEU A 295 17.01 6.08 0.63
N ARG A 296 16.38 5.75 1.76
CA ARG A 296 15.79 4.43 2.04
C ARG A 296 14.31 4.37 1.67
N ARG A 297 13.81 5.36 0.95
CA ARG A 297 12.47 5.37 0.40
C ARG A 297 12.52 5.60 -1.10
N ASP A 298 11.44 5.18 -1.75
CA ASP A 298 11.30 5.36 -3.19
C ASP A 298 11.44 6.84 -3.55
N ALA A 299 12.23 7.13 -4.58
CA ALA A 299 12.56 8.50 -4.95
C ALA A 299 11.35 9.32 -5.43
N SER A 300 10.26 8.66 -5.84
CA SER A 300 8.99 9.31 -6.19
C SER A 300 8.01 9.40 -5.03
N ALA A 301 8.27 8.74 -3.89
CA ALA A 301 7.46 8.84 -2.70
C ALA A 301 7.84 10.08 -1.88
N SER A 302 6.84 10.83 -1.41
CA SER A 302 7.07 11.95 -0.51
C SER A 302 7.26 11.49 0.94
N ASN A 303 8.12 12.21 1.69
CA ASN A 303 8.26 12.03 3.14
C ASN A 303 7.27 12.86 3.95
N SER A 304 6.52 13.73 3.28
CA SER A 304 5.42 14.48 3.88
C SER A 304 4.28 13.54 4.25
N ILE A 305 3.94 13.50 5.54
CA ILE A 305 2.74 12.79 6.01
C ILE A 305 1.46 13.35 5.37
N VAL A 306 1.40 14.67 5.17
CA VAL A 306 0.27 15.34 4.51
C VAL A 306 0.10 14.81 3.09
N THR A 307 1.18 14.77 2.32
CA THR A 307 1.16 14.30 0.91
C THR A 307 0.80 12.82 0.84
N THR A 308 1.27 12.02 1.80
CA THR A 308 0.93 10.59 1.90
C THR A 308 -0.56 10.38 2.10
N TRP A 309 -1.23 11.18 2.93
CA TRP A 309 -2.68 11.07 3.14
C TRP A 309 -3.51 11.71 2.02
N MET A 310 -3.03 12.80 1.42
CA MET A 310 -3.65 13.37 0.22
C MET A 310 -3.79 12.34 -0.91
N MET A 311 -2.76 11.51 -1.11
CA MET A 311 -2.84 10.41 -2.09
C MET A 311 -3.97 9.42 -1.78
N SER A 312 -4.28 9.16 -0.51
CA SER A 312 -5.41 8.31 -0.13
C SER A 312 -6.74 9.00 -0.44
N PHE A 313 -6.85 10.29 -0.12
CA PHE A 313 -8.06 11.08 -0.41
C PHE A 313 -8.33 11.18 -1.91
N ASP A 314 -7.29 11.36 -2.72
CA ASP A 314 -7.39 11.36 -4.17
C ASP A 314 -7.81 9.99 -4.73
N GLN A 315 -7.36 8.89 -4.13
CA GLN A 315 -7.77 7.56 -4.53
C GLN A 315 -9.25 7.30 -4.18
N ILE A 316 -9.66 7.61 -2.94
CA ILE A 316 -11.07 7.50 -2.53
C ILE A 316 -11.95 8.39 -3.41
N ARG A 317 -11.48 9.58 -3.82
CA ARG A 317 -12.23 10.46 -4.73
C ARG A 317 -12.48 9.84 -6.11
N LYS A 318 -11.55 9.00 -6.60
CA LYS A 318 -11.72 8.27 -7.87
C LYS A 318 -12.70 7.12 -7.70
N GLU A 319 -12.53 6.34 -6.63
CA GLU A 319 -13.32 5.15 -6.32
C GLU A 319 -14.77 5.50 -5.94
N ARG A 320 -14.95 6.45 -5.01
CA ARG A 320 -16.25 6.84 -4.45
C ARG A 320 -16.26 8.28 -3.98
N ARG A 321 -16.75 9.19 -4.83
CA ARG A 321 -16.82 10.64 -4.52
C ARG A 321 -17.64 10.96 -3.26
N SER A 322 -18.74 10.24 -3.03
CA SER A 322 -19.60 10.42 -1.86
C SER A 322 -18.89 10.10 -0.52
N ALA A 323 -17.97 9.13 -0.51
CA ALA A 323 -17.16 8.84 0.68
C ALA A 323 -16.24 10.02 1.04
N VAL A 324 -15.72 10.73 0.04
CA VAL A 324 -14.93 11.95 0.26
C VAL A 324 -15.79 13.08 0.82
N GLU A 325 -17.04 13.21 0.38
CA GLU A 325 -17.99 14.19 0.93
C GLU A 325 -18.25 13.92 2.42
N LEU A 326 -18.46 12.65 2.79
CA LEU A 326 -18.60 12.22 4.17
C LEU A 326 -17.32 12.52 4.98
N LEU A 327 -16.15 12.16 4.46
CA LEU A 327 -14.85 12.46 5.09
C LEU A 327 -14.65 13.97 5.30
N SER A 328 -15.04 14.77 4.31
CA SER A 328 -14.93 16.24 4.33
C SER A 328 -15.78 16.82 5.46
N LEU A 329 -17.01 16.33 5.60
CA LEU A 329 -17.91 16.69 6.69
C LEU A 329 -17.35 16.28 8.07
N MET A 330 -16.89 15.03 8.20
CA MET A 330 -16.31 14.51 9.45
C MET A 330 -15.09 15.31 9.90
N SER A 331 -14.35 15.95 8.98
CA SER A 331 -13.18 16.76 9.30
C SER A 331 -13.47 18.04 10.09
N PHE A 332 -14.74 18.45 10.20
CA PHE A 332 -15.18 19.60 11.00
C PHE A 332 -15.89 19.21 12.31
N VAL A 333 -16.11 17.90 12.54
CA VAL A 333 -16.70 17.38 13.79
C VAL A 333 -15.59 17.14 14.82
N THR A 334 -15.94 17.07 16.10
CA THR A 334 -15.01 16.68 17.17
C THR A 334 -14.29 15.36 16.86
N GLN A 335 -13.05 15.22 17.33
CA GLN A 335 -12.14 14.12 16.97
C GLN A 335 -12.63 12.73 17.37
N GLN A 336 -13.41 12.63 18.45
CA GLN A 336 -13.87 11.36 19.01
C GLN A 336 -15.38 11.36 19.24
N GLY A 337 -15.96 10.17 19.20
CA GLY A 337 -17.33 9.92 19.61
C GLY A 337 -18.39 10.53 18.69
N ILE A 338 -18.12 10.61 17.38
CA ILE A 338 -19.09 11.17 16.42
C ILE A 338 -20.25 10.17 16.30
N PRO A 339 -21.48 10.48 16.73
CA PRO A 339 -22.58 9.54 16.60
C PRO A 339 -22.88 9.29 15.12
N GLU A 340 -22.96 8.04 14.71
CA GLU A 340 -23.27 7.67 13.32
C GLU A 340 -24.62 8.25 12.89
N SER A 341 -25.59 8.27 13.80
CA SER A 341 -26.90 8.88 13.59
C SER A 341 -26.83 10.35 13.19
N THR A 342 -25.85 11.10 13.69
CA THR A 342 -25.59 12.50 13.32
C THR A 342 -25.06 12.60 11.89
N LEU A 343 -24.11 11.74 11.52
CA LEU A 343 -23.55 11.69 10.16
C LEU A 343 -24.61 11.29 9.13
N ARG A 344 -25.43 10.27 9.43
CA ARG A 344 -26.57 9.88 8.59
C ARG A 344 -27.53 11.03 8.36
N ARG A 345 -27.83 11.80 9.40
CA ARG A 345 -28.74 12.95 9.31
C ARG A 345 -28.14 14.08 8.46
N TYR A 346 -26.86 14.39 8.65
CA TYR A 346 -26.15 15.33 7.80
C TYR A 346 -26.14 14.90 6.33
N ARG A 347 -25.93 13.61 6.06
CA ARG A 347 -26.00 13.05 4.70
C ARG A 347 -27.40 13.22 4.10
N LYS A 348 -28.45 12.91 4.86
CA LYS A 348 -29.85 13.13 4.43
C LYS A 348 -30.10 14.60 4.06
N HIS A 349 -29.63 15.56 4.85
CA HIS A 349 -29.78 16.99 4.56
C HIS A 349 -28.95 17.48 3.35
N LEU A 350 -27.84 16.82 3.04
CA LEU A 350 -27.02 17.12 1.85
C LEU A 350 -27.69 16.65 0.55
N VAL A 351 -28.33 15.47 0.59
CA VAL A 351 -28.97 14.85 -0.57
C VAL A 351 -30.41 15.34 -0.78
N SER A 352 -31.10 15.76 0.28
CA SER A 352 -32.49 16.23 0.21
C SER A 352 -32.62 17.58 -0.51
N ALA A 353 -32.89 17.54 -1.81
CA ALA A 353 -33.59 18.63 -2.49
C ALA A 353 -35.06 18.69 -2.00
N PRO A 354 -35.68 19.87 -1.86
CA PRO A 354 -37.07 19.96 -1.42
C PRO A 354 -37.98 19.41 -2.53
N GLY A 355 -38.43 18.14 -2.42
CA GLY A 355 -39.48 17.62 -3.29
C GLY A 355 -39.57 16.11 -3.51
N ALA A 356 -38.57 15.30 -3.15
CA ALA A 356 -38.58 13.86 -3.43
C ALA A 356 -38.67 13.07 -2.12
N ARG A 357 -39.76 12.32 -1.94
CA ARG A 357 -40.00 11.43 -0.80
C ARG A 357 -40.65 10.15 -1.31
N ASP A 358 -39.91 9.40 -2.11
CA ASP A 358 -40.24 8.00 -2.39
C ASP A 358 -39.45 7.10 -1.41
N GLU A 359 -40.10 6.10 -0.82
CA GLU A 359 -39.48 5.18 0.16
C GLU A 359 -38.21 4.48 -0.39
N LYS A 360 -38.16 4.27 -1.71
CA LYS A 360 -37.00 3.70 -2.42
C LYS A 360 -35.76 4.60 -2.40
N GLU A 361 -35.93 5.91 -2.57
CA GLU A 361 -34.81 6.86 -2.54
C GLU A 361 -34.17 6.91 -1.14
N GLN A 362 -34.96 6.61 -0.11
CA GLN A 362 -34.52 6.62 1.27
C GLN A 362 -33.70 5.38 1.64
N GLU A 363 -34.10 4.18 1.16
CA GLU A 363 -33.30 2.96 1.27
C GLU A 363 -31.98 3.07 0.48
N GLU A 364 -32.02 3.62 -0.74
CA GLU A 364 -30.81 3.87 -1.55
C GLU A 364 -29.84 4.84 -0.87
N THR A 365 -30.36 5.88 -0.19
CA THR A 365 -29.53 6.84 0.56
C THR A 365 -28.88 6.20 1.80
N GLU A 366 -29.56 5.28 2.47
CA GLU A 366 -28.99 4.58 3.64
C GLU A 366 -27.93 3.56 3.22
N SER A 367 -28.19 2.77 2.17
CA SER A 367 -27.18 1.88 1.57
C SER A 367 -25.96 2.65 1.09
N ALA A 368 -26.16 3.82 0.48
CA ALA A 368 -25.06 4.65 -0.02
C ALA A 368 -24.16 5.18 1.11
N PHE A 369 -24.73 5.49 2.29
CA PHE A 369 -23.96 5.91 3.47
C PHE A 369 -23.14 4.76 4.05
N ASP A 370 -23.70 3.55 4.14
CA ASP A 370 -22.99 2.40 4.67
C ASP A 370 -21.76 2.08 3.81
N GLU A 371 -21.94 2.07 2.49
CA GLU A 371 -20.85 1.90 1.55
C GLU A 371 -19.82 3.07 1.59
N ASP A 372 -20.26 4.31 1.85
CA ASP A 372 -19.34 5.45 2.07
C ASP A 372 -18.47 5.19 3.30
N LEU A 373 -19.07 4.72 4.40
CA LEU A 373 -18.39 4.45 5.66
C LEU A 373 -17.45 3.25 5.53
N ASP A 374 -17.91 2.16 4.91
CA ASP A 374 -17.11 0.98 4.58
C ASP A 374 -15.87 1.37 3.76
N THR A 375 -16.03 2.25 2.77
CA THR A 375 -14.91 2.79 1.99
C THR A 375 -13.90 3.51 2.89
N LEU A 376 -14.36 4.40 3.79
CA LEU A 376 -13.44 5.12 4.70
C LEU A 376 -12.74 4.19 5.69
N GLN A 377 -13.42 3.14 6.15
CA GLN A 377 -12.84 2.09 6.99
C GLN A 377 -11.85 1.21 6.23
N ALA A 378 -12.12 0.92 4.96
CA ALA A 378 -11.22 0.17 4.09
C ALA A 378 -9.88 0.88 3.93
N TYR A 379 -9.85 2.21 3.94
CA TYR A 379 -8.62 3.01 3.94
C TYR A 379 -8.04 3.30 5.34
N SER A 380 -8.66 2.76 6.40
CA SER A 380 -8.27 2.97 7.80
C SER A 380 -8.21 4.45 8.21
N LEU A 381 -9.09 5.27 7.62
CA LEU A 381 -9.21 6.71 7.93
C LEU A 381 -10.20 6.97 9.07
N VAL A 382 -11.18 6.08 9.19
CA VAL A 382 -12.24 6.12 10.20
C VAL A 382 -12.29 4.75 10.87
N SER A 383 -12.49 4.74 12.19
CA SER A 383 -12.81 3.55 12.96
C SER A 383 -14.23 3.63 13.50
N MET A 384 -14.88 2.49 13.66
CA MET A 384 -16.13 2.36 14.39
C MET A 384 -15.94 1.49 15.61
N THR A 385 -16.55 1.91 16.70
CA THR A 385 -16.70 1.10 17.90
C THR A 385 -18.07 0.41 17.84
N ALA A 386 -18.04 -0.91 17.64
CA ALA A 386 -19.26 -1.73 17.45
C ALA A 386 -20.26 -1.65 18.61
N ASP A 387 -19.79 -1.24 19.80
CA ASP A 387 -20.61 -1.17 21.01
C ASP A 387 -21.35 0.17 21.19
N THR A 388 -20.97 1.22 20.46
CA THR A 388 -21.45 2.59 20.73
C THR A 388 -22.01 3.33 19.52
N ASP A 389 -22.03 2.73 18.32
CA ASP A 389 -22.44 3.39 17.06
C ASP A 389 -21.77 4.76 16.87
N THR A 390 -20.51 4.87 17.31
CA THR A 390 -19.71 6.07 17.17
C THR A 390 -18.57 5.86 16.19
N CYS A 391 -18.40 6.85 15.32
CA CYS A 391 -17.27 6.96 14.43
C CYS A 391 -16.16 7.79 15.09
N GLU A 392 -14.92 7.40 14.85
CA GLU A 392 -13.73 8.12 15.28
C GLU A 392 -12.85 8.46 14.07
N MET A 393 -12.29 9.66 14.08
CA MET A 393 -11.39 10.13 13.03
C MET A 393 -10.20 10.82 13.69
N HIS A 394 -9.00 10.28 13.46
CA HIS A 394 -7.78 10.83 14.05
C HIS A 394 -7.58 12.32 13.74
N ALA A 395 -7.11 13.07 14.74
CA ALA A 395 -6.93 14.52 14.66
C ALA A 395 -6.08 14.95 13.47
N SER A 396 -4.99 14.22 13.21
CA SER A 396 -4.13 14.55 12.07
C SER A 396 -4.80 14.21 10.74
N VAL A 397 -5.62 13.16 10.66
CA VAL A 397 -6.40 12.86 9.45
C VAL A 397 -7.39 14.01 9.19
N GLN A 398 -8.14 14.45 10.20
CA GLN A 398 -9.03 15.62 10.07
C GLN A 398 -8.28 16.86 9.58
N PHE A 399 -7.13 17.16 10.20
CA PHE A 399 -6.29 18.28 9.81
C PHE A 399 -5.87 18.18 8.34
N CYS A 400 -5.39 17.02 7.89
CA CYS A 400 -4.95 16.84 6.52
C CYS A 400 -6.11 16.85 5.52
N THR A 401 -7.29 16.37 5.91
CA THR A 401 -8.51 16.52 5.08
C THR A 401 -8.81 18.00 4.84
N ARG A 402 -8.78 18.84 5.88
CA ARG A 402 -9.00 20.29 5.73
C ARG A 402 -7.93 20.97 4.86
N VAL A 403 -6.66 20.60 5.04
CA VAL A 403 -5.55 21.09 4.20
C VAL A 403 -5.75 20.68 2.74
N TRP A 404 -6.18 19.44 2.49
CA TRP A 404 -6.47 18.95 1.14
C TRP A 404 -7.66 19.69 0.51
N LEU A 405 -8.74 19.90 1.25
CA LEU A 405 -9.89 20.69 0.80
C LEU A 405 -9.51 22.14 0.46
N ALA A 406 -8.60 22.74 1.24
CA ALA A 406 -8.08 24.08 0.96
C ALA A 406 -7.28 24.09 -0.36
N SER A 407 -6.49 23.05 -0.62
CA SER A 407 -5.75 22.92 -1.88
C SER A 407 -6.65 22.76 -3.12
N LEU A 408 -7.88 22.27 -2.92
CA LEU A 408 -8.91 22.16 -3.97
C LEU A 408 -9.77 23.42 -4.10
N GLY A 409 -9.59 24.42 -3.23
CA GLY A 409 -10.43 25.62 -3.18
C GLY A 409 -11.80 25.42 -2.52
N ASN A 410 -12.03 24.28 -1.86
CA ASN A 410 -13.35 23.87 -1.35
C ASN A 410 -13.49 23.97 0.18
N ALA A 411 -12.43 24.33 0.91
CA ALA A 411 -12.47 24.32 2.39
C ALA A 411 -13.58 25.21 2.97
N GLU A 412 -13.67 26.47 2.55
CA GLU A 412 -14.70 27.40 3.04
C GLU A 412 -16.13 26.93 2.71
N GLN A 413 -16.31 26.25 1.57
CA GLN A 413 -17.60 25.71 1.19
C GLN A 413 -18.01 24.58 2.13
N TRP A 414 -17.10 23.66 2.45
CA TRP A 414 -17.38 22.58 3.38
C TRP A 414 -17.60 23.06 4.81
N GLU A 415 -16.86 24.08 5.24
CA GLU A 415 -17.08 24.72 6.54
C GLU A 415 -18.48 25.34 6.62
N LYS A 416 -18.89 26.12 5.61
CA LYS A 416 -20.25 26.68 5.52
C LYS A 416 -21.32 25.59 5.52
N THR A 417 -21.11 24.53 4.75
CA THR A 417 -22.00 23.36 4.69
C THR A 417 -22.14 22.71 6.06
N PHE A 418 -21.03 22.44 6.76
CA PHE A 418 -21.06 21.90 8.10
C PHE A 418 -21.82 22.81 9.08
N LEU A 419 -21.53 24.12 9.08
CA LEU A 419 -22.23 25.08 9.96
C LEU A 419 -23.74 25.13 9.68
N MET A 420 -24.15 25.10 8.41
CA MET A 420 -25.58 25.02 8.04
C MET A 420 -26.23 23.73 8.55
N LEU A 421 -25.52 22.61 8.49
CA LEU A 421 -26.01 21.32 8.97
C LEU A 421 -26.14 21.30 10.49
N VAL A 422 -25.14 21.80 11.22
CA VAL A 422 -25.22 21.96 12.68
C VAL A 422 -26.37 22.88 13.06
N ALA A 423 -26.55 24.01 12.38
CA ALA A 423 -27.64 24.94 12.66
C ALA A 423 -29.05 24.34 12.46
N LYS A 424 -29.21 23.41 11.52
CA LYS A 424 -30.47 22.67 11.33
C LYS A 424 -30.75 21.66 12.44
N GLU A 425 -29.72 21.19 13.13
CA GLU A 425 -29.81 20.21 14.21
C GLU A 425 -29.92 20.84 15.59
N LEU A 426 -29.50 22.10 15.74
CA LEU A 426 -29.72 22.84 16.96
C LEU A 426 -31.23 23.06 17.14
N PRO A 427 -31.81 22.66 18.30
CA PRO A 427 -33.22 22.87 18.56
C PRO A 427 -33.54 24.37 18.52
N SER A 428 -34.72 24.74 18.00
CA SER A 428 -35.26 26.09 18.12
C SER A 428 -35.21 26.55 19.58
N GLU A 429 -34.94 27.83 19.84
CA GLU A 429 -34.76 28.47 21.15
C GLU A 429 -35.97 28.31 22.10
N GLU A 430 -36.27 27.08 22.52
CA GLU A 430 -37.15 26.76 23.63
C GLU A 430 -36.26 26.23 24.75
N TYR A 431 -36.34 26.92 25.90
CA TYR A 431 -35.48 26.82 27.08
C TYR A 431 -35.37 25.39 27.69
N GLU A 432 -36.13 24.42 27.18
CA GLU A 432 -36.19 23.03 27.63
C GLU A 432 -35.18 22.08 26.95
N ASN A 433 -34.48 22.50 25.88
CA ASN A 433 -33.57 21.62 25.13
C ASN A 433 -32.07 21.74 25.49
N SER A 434 -31.72 22.40 26.60
CA SER A 434 -30.31 22.62 27.02
C SER A 434 -29.49 21.35 27.27
N ALA A 435 -30.15 20.19 27.41
CA ALA A 435 -29.50 18.88 27.56
C ALA A 435 -29.14 18.19 26.23
N LYS A 436 -29.46 18.79 25.07
CA LYS A 436 -29.23 18.22 23.72
C LYS A 436 -28.22 19.00 22.87
N CYS A 437 -27.61 20.05 23.40
CA CYS A 437 -26.48 20.70 22.73
C CYS A 437 -25.20 19.87 22.99
N PRO A 438 -24.45 19.48 21.95
CA PRO A 438 -23.18 18.77 22.10
C PRO A 438 -22.09 19.63 22.77
#